data_AF-A0A2I2G2Y6-F1
#
_entry.id   AF-A0A2I2G2Y6-F1
#
_cell.length_a   1.000
_cell.length_b   1.000
_cell.length_c   1.000
_cell.angle_alpha   90.00
_cell.angle_beta   90.00
_cell.angle_gamma   90.00
#
_symmetry.space_group_name_H-M   'P 1'
#
loop_
_entity.id
_entity.type
_entity.pdbx_description
1 polymer ?
#
loop_
_entity_poly.entity_id
_entity_poly.type
_entity_poly.pdbx_seq_one_letter_code
_entity_poly.pdbx_strand_id
1 'polypeptide(L)'
;MTTSSSRSESVNPPQLDSNSFVAFDHAAAGHDGVRCTPSGSLIAKPCTHEEIAFYESSALHPTFRDFMPTFMGTLSSADQQDPLALAASQQGGAVVLPESDSTSTTNTPATTDPSATPSQTAPDTTKQKESWVPSGGKKLETGLSIVLENVASGFTRPNVLDVKLGARLWADDAPPAKRAKLDAVSKETTSSSLGFRIAGMKVWTGVNGETDAGGKTDPYDVRHEGSEGAKGEVIEKDGYKRYDKWYGRSFSQENVKEGFEAFLAGAKAGSIDRAKFLAKRLADELRRVQQVIEAEESRMYSSSVLIVYEGDPTAMENALEEEKKAIERGPEESESEDEEFELELQEDGSYQIVDLPTGPGGATQQVNAINISIDPATAHLGDLGEDEDEEDPPKVHDLRLIDFAHASWTPGQGPDENVLTGIRSLVKVFDELAVE
;
A
#
# COMPACT_ATOMS: atom_id res chain seq x y z
N MET A 1 23.19 -55.69 -0.73
CA MET A 1 22.44 -54.70 0.06
C MET A 1 22.98 -53.34 -0.34
N THR A 2 22.24 -52.66 -1.20
CA THR A 2 22.59 -51.40 -1.85
C THR A 2 22.23 -50.24 -0.92
N THR A 3 23.21 -49.39 -0.62
CA THR A 3 23.07 -48.15 0.15
C THR A 3 22.42 -47.08 -0.73
N SER A 4 21.20 -46.67 -0.38
CA SER A 4 20.47 -45.59 -1.05
C SER A 4 20.89 -44.25 -0.45
N SER A 5 21.52 -43.39 -1.26
CA SER A 5 21.79 -41.99 -0.95
C SER A 5 20.52 -41.18 -1.22
N SER A 6 19.95 -40.56 -0.18
CA SER A 6 18.83 -39.62 -0.29
C SER A 6 19.33 -38.33 -0.96
N ARG A 7 18.74 -37.99 -2.10
CA ARG A 7 18.97 -36.75 -2.83
C ARG A 7 17.96 -35.73 -2.28
N SER A 8 18.45 -34.62 -1.74
CA SER A 8 17.61 -33.49 -1.32
C SER A 8 16.88 -32.93 -2.55
N GLU A 9 15.56 -32.91 -2.50
CA GLU A 9 14.73 -32.22 -3.48
C GLU A 9 14.78 -30.72 -3.17
N SER A 10 15.30 -29.94 -4.10
CA SER A 10 15.23 -28.48 -4.07
C SER A 10 13.78 -28.04 -4.25
N VAL A 11 13.14 -27.60 -3.16
CA VAL A 11 11.79 -27.03 -3.18
C VAL A 11 11.91 -25.60 -3.72
N ASN A 12 11.37 -25.34 -4.91
CA ASN A 12 11.20 -23.97 -5.40
C ASN A 12 10.18 -23.23 -4.51
N PRO A 13 10.39 -21.94 -4.19
CA PRO A 13 9.42 -21.17 -3.42
C PRO A 13 8.08 -21.09 -4.17
N PRO A 14 6.93 -21.16 -3.46
CA PRO A 14 5.62 -21.15 -4.09
C PRO A 14 5.37 -19.82 -4.80
N GLN A 15 5.09 -19.86 -6.11
CA GLN A 15 4.62 -18.71 -6.87
C GLN A 15 3.18 -18.37 -6.45
N LEU A 16 2.95 -17.18 -5.89
CA LEU A 16 1.61 -16.65 -5.57
C LEU A 16 0.84 -16.25 -6.85
N ASP A 17 -0.18 -17.02 -7.21
CA ASP A 17 -1.03 -16.71 -8.35
C ASP A 17 -2.29 -15.91 -7.96
N SER A 18 -3.05 -15.43 -8.94
CA SER A 18 -4.32 -14.73 -8.67
C SER A 18 -5.37 -15.61 -7.96
N ASN A 19 -5.24 -16.94 -7.99
CA ASN A 19 -6.15 -17.86 -7.31
C ASN A 19 -5.79 -18.05 -5.83
N SER A 20 -4.60 -17.61 -5.43
CA SER A 20 -4.13 -17.57 -4.05
C SER A 20 -4.78 -16.45 -3.23
N PHE A 21 -5.72 -15.69 -3.82
CA PHE A 21 -6.40 -14.56 -3.19
C PHE A 21 -7.92 -14.72 -3.16
N VAL A 22 -8.53 -14.45 -2.01
CA VAL A 22 -9.97 -14.49 -1.72
C VAL A 22 -10.50 -13.08 -1.46
N ALA A 23 -11.82 -12.87 -1.55
CA ALA A 23 -12.41 -11.53 -1.35
C ALA A 23 -12.12 -11.00 0.07
N PHE A 24 -11.76 -9.72 0.19
CA PHE A 24 -11.43 -9.10 1.46
C PHE A 24 -12.49 -8.07 1.84
N ASP A 25 -13.30 -8.36 2.87
CA ASP A 25 -14.40 -7.48 3.32
C ASP A 25 -14.05 -6.67 4.58
N HIS A 26 -12.86 -6.87 5.15
CA HIS A 26 -12.47 -6.26 6.43
C HIS A 26 -11.89 -4.85 6.33
N ALA A 27 -11.84 -4.26 5.13
CA ALA A 27 -11.37 -2.89 4.99
C ALA A 27 -12.32 -1.91 5.72
N ALA A 28 -11.79 -1.22 6.73
CA ALA A 28 -12.47 -0.15 7.48
C ALA A 28 -13.07 0.91 6.55
N ALA A 29 -12.41 1.16 5.42
CA ALA A 29 -12.96 1.80 4.25
C ALA A 29 -12.35 1.11 3.02
N GLY A 30 -13.16 0.43 2.20
CA GLY A 30 -12.64 -0.48 1.17
C GLY A 30 -13.23 -0.26 -0.19
N HIS A 31 -12.36 0.06 -1.14
CA HIS A 31 -12.61 -0.05 -2.57
C HIS A 31 -13.08 -1.47 -2.93
N ASP A 32 -14.14 -1.58 -3.72
CA ASP A 32 -14.65 -2.87 -4.19
C ASP A 32 -13.57 -3.62 -4.98
N GLY A 33 -13.40 -4.92 -4.68
CA GLY A 33 -12.46 -5.81 -5.36
C GLY A 33 -11.07 -5.99 -4.72
N VAL A 34 -10.83 -5.47 -3.50
CA VAL A 34 -9.66 -5.86 -2.70
C VAL A 34 -9.76 -7.34 -2.32
N ARG A 35 -8.63 -8.05 -2.40
CA ARG A 35 -8.52 -9.48 -2.09
C ARG A 35 -7.38 -9.70 -1.10
N CYS A 36 -7.37 -10.80 -0.36
CA CYS A 36 -6.28 -11.18 0.54
C CYS A 36 -5.91 -12.65 0.40
N THR A 37 -4.75 -13.05 0.88
CA THR A 37 -4.38 -14.48 1.00
C THR A 37 -5.26 -15.19 2.04
N PRO A 38 -5.39 -16.53 1.99
CA PRO A 38 -6.12 -17.29 3.02
C PRO A 38 -5.57 -17.11 4.44
N SER A 39 -4.26 -16.86 4.57
CA SER A 39 -3.62 -16.51 5.84
C SER A 39 -3.99 -15.12 6.36
N GLY A 40 -4.55 -14.25 5.50
CA GLY A 40 -4.79 -12.85 5.81
C GLY A 40 -3.53 -11.97 5.79
N SER A 41 -2.33 -12.52 5.56
CA SER A 41 -1.06 -11.78 5.68
C SER A 41 -0.79 -10.80 4.53
N LEU A 42 -1.32 -11.05 3.32
CA LEU A 42 -1.11 -10.20 2.16
C LEU A 42 -2.43 -9.73 1.56
N ILE A 43 -2.43 -8.53 0.99
CA ILE A 43 -3.56 -7.92 0.29
C ILE A 43 -3.19 -7.66 -1.17
N ALA A 44 -4.07 -8.05 -2.09
CA ALA A 44 -4.06 -7.66 -3.49
C ALA A 44 -5.15 -6.60 -3.75
N LYS A 45 -4.72 -5.37 -4.02
CA LYS A 45 -5.61 -4.21 -4.26
C LYS A 45 -5.60 -3.85 -5.74
N PRO A 46 -6.76 -3.75 -6.42
CA PRO A 46 -6.84 -3.17 -7.76
C PRO A 46 -6.29 -1.73 -7.78
N CYS A 47 -5.34 -1.46 -8.66
CA CYS A 47 -4.58 -0.21 -8.64
C CYS A 47 -4.36 0.36 -10.05
N THR A 48 -3.81 1.58 -10.10
CA THR A 48 -3.29 2.19 -11.33
C THR A 48 -1.78 1.98 -11.45
N HIS A 49 -1.22 2.27 -12.62
CA HIS A 49 0.23 2.19 -12.84
C HIS A 49 0.98 3.25 -12.02
N GLU A 50 0.37 4.42 -11.82
CA GLU A 50 0.93 5.50 -11.02
C GLU A 50 1.09 5.08 -9.54
N GLU A 51 0.14 4.32 -9.00
CA GLU A 51 0.25 3.78 -7.62
C GLU A 51 1.46 2.83 -7.50
N ILE A 52 1.62 1.91 -8.45
CA ILE A 52 2.78 0.98 -8.47
C ILE A 52 4.08 1.74 -8.59
N ALA A 53 4.19 2.68 -9.53
CA ALA A 53 5.39 3.47 -9.74
C ALA A 53 5.78 4.27 -8.47
N PHE A 54 4.80 4.74 -7.70
CA PHE A 54 5.06 5.41 -6.42
C PHE A 54 5.64 4.43 -5.38
N TYR A 55 5.08 3.23 -5.24
CA TYR A 55 5.64 2.19 -4.35
C TYR A 55 7.04 1.76 -4.78
N GLU A 56 7.29 1.51 -6.07
CA GLU A 56 8.61 1.11 -6.57
C GLU A 56 9.66 2.21 -6.33
N SER A 57 9.32 3.46 -6.63
CA SER A 57 10.24 4.59 -6.42
C SER A 57 10.48 4.94 -4.95
N SER A 58 9.64 4.48 -4.02
CA SER A 58 9.85 4.68 -2.58
C SER A 58 11.13 4.03 -2.05
N ALA A 59 11.74 3.10 -2.79
CA ALA A 59 13.05 2.55 -2.48
C ALA A 59 14.16 3.62 -2.38
N LEU A 60 13.98 4.77 -3.03
CA LEU A 60 14.88 5.92 -2.94
C LEU A 60 14.60 6.85 -1.74
N HIS A 61 13.54 6.55 -0.97
CA HIS A 61 13.03 7.35 0.14
C HIS A 61 12.81 6.47 1.38
N PRO A 62 13.88 5.90 1.98
CA PRO A 62 13.77 4.85 3.00
C PRO A 62 12.97 5.29 4.24
N THR A 63 13.16 6.52 4.71
CA THR A 63 12.42 7.08 5.86
C THR A 63 10.92 7.25 5.58
N PHE A 64 10.54 7.48 4.32
CA PHE A 64 9.14 7.50 3.90
C PHE A 64 8.56 6.09 3.81
N ARG A 65 9.37 5.15 3.31
CA ARG A 65 8.99 3.75 3.14
C ARG A 65 8.65 3.07 4.46
N ASP A 66 9.28 3.47 5.58
CA ASP A 66 8.93 3.01 6.93
C ASP A 66 7.45 3.24 7.27
N PHE A 67 6.82 4.26 6.68
CA PHE A 67 5.40 4.56 6.88
C PHE A 67 4.51 4.04 5.75
N MET A 68 4.99 3.22 4.82
CA MET A 68 4.18 2.61 3.77
C MET A 68 4.00 1.12 4.04
N PRO A 69 2.86 0.50 3.63
CA PRO A 69 2.77 -0.95 3.60
C PRO A 69 3.88 -1.53 2.72
N THR A 70 4.54 -2.58 3.18
CA THR A 70 5.57 -3.27 2.40
C THR A 70 5.02 -3.75 1.06
N PHE A 71 5.65 -3.30 -0.02
CA PHE A 71 5.31 -3.69 -1.39
C PHE A 71 5.94 -5.04 -1.74
N MET A 72 5.09 -6.01 -2.13
CA MET A 72 5.50 -7.38 -2.45
C MET A 72 5.59 -7.66 -3.95
N GLY A 73 4.96 -6.81 -4.77
CA GLY A 73 4.93 -6.95 -6.22
C GLY A 73 3.56 -6.64 -6.83
N THR A 74 3.33 -7.12 -8.05
CA THR A 74 2.11 -6.87 -8.81
C THR A 74 1.51 -8.15 -9.38
N LEU A 75 0.19 -8.13 -9.60
CA LEU A 75 -0.56 -9.17 -10.31
C LEU A 75 -1.20 -8.53 -11.55
N SER A 76 -0.99 -9.14 -12.72
CA SER A 76 -1.61 -8.73 -13.98
C SER A 76 -2.43 -9.86 -14.60
N SER A 77 -3.59 -9.53 -15.18
CA SER A 77 -4.35 -10.47 -16.01
C SER A 77 -3.64 -10.73 -17.33
N ALA A 78 -3.69 -11.99 -17.81
CA ALA A 78 -3.00 -12.44 -19.03
C ALA A 78 -3.36 -11.61 -20.29
N ASP A 79 -4.56 -11.03 -20.36
CA ASP A 79 -5.02 -10.23 -21.52
C ASP A 79 -4.34 -8.84 -21.64
N GLN A 80 -3.56 -8.41 -20.65
CA GLN A 80 -2.80 -7.14 -20.69
C GLN A 80 -1.27 -7.34 -20.78
N GLN A 81 -0.80 -8.57 -21.02
CA GLN A 81 0.64 -8.83 -21.19
C GLN A 81 1.19 -8.38 -22.55
N ASP A 82 0.33 -8.14 -23.55
CA ASP A 82 0.75 -7.87 -24.95
C ASP A 82 1.45 -6.51 -25.21
N PRO A 83 1.25 -5.43 -24.42
CA PRO A 83 2.08 -4.21 -24.55
C PRO A 83 3.41 -4.27 -23.79
N LEU A 84 3.47 -5.02 -22.68
CA LEU A 84 4.63 -5.06 -21.77
C LEU A 84 5.80 -5.87 -22.35
N ALA A 85 5.52 -6.96 -23.07
CA ALA A 85 6.55 -7.77 -23.71
C ALA A 85 7.21 -7.04 -24.90
N LEU A 86 6.50 -6.15 -25.60
CA LEU A 86 7.06 -5.37 -26.71
C LEU A 86 7.88 -4.16 -26.26
N ALA A 87 7.57 -3.55 -25.12
CA ALA A 87 8.35 -2.43 -24.59
C ALA A 87 9.69 -2.87 -24.00
N ALA A 88 9.71 -3.99 -23.26
CA ALA A 88 10.92 -4.53 -22.65
C ALA A 88 11.91 -5.14 -23.68
N SER A 89 11.43 -5.58 -24.85
CA SER A 89 12.27 -6.14 -25.92
C SER A 89 12.91 -5.10 -26.84
N GLN A 90 12.54 -3.81 -26.74
CA GLN A 90 13.09 -2.74 -27.59
C GLN A 90 14.21 -1.91 -26.96
N GLN A 91 14.59 -2.18 -25.70
CA GLN A 91 15.68 -1.46 -25.01
C GLN A 91 16.92 -2.32 -24.73
N GLY A 92 17.00 -3.53 -25.29
CA GLY A 92 18.17 -4.40 -25.19
C GLY A 92 19.03 -4.43 -26.47
N GLY A 93 20.00 -3.52 -26.57
CA GLY A 93 21.27 -3.79 -27.28
C GLY A 93 21.42 -3.30 -28.73
N ALA A 94 22.01 -2.11 -28.89
CA ALA A 94 23.11 -1.87 -29.84
C ALA A 94 23.73 -0.49 -29.56
N VAL A 95 24.90 -0.50 -28.89
CA VAL A 95 25.81 0.65 -28.82
C VAL A 95 26.46 0.81 -30.20
N VAL A 96 26.29 1.97 -30.83
CA VAL A 96 27.18 2.42 -31.92
C VAL A 96 27.65 3.82 -31.55
N LEU A 97 28.94 3.92 -31.22
CA LEU A 97 29.69 5.17 -31.03
C LEU A 97 30.30 5.65 -32.37
N PRO A 98 30.72 6.91 -32.48
CA PRO A 98 30.63 7.72 -33.70
C PRO A 98 31.92 7.73 -34.53
N GLU A 99 31.79 8.07 -35.82
CA GLU A 99 32.91 8.58 -36.63
C GLU A 99 32.54 9.92 -37.29
N SER A 100 33.56 10.77 -37.33
CA SER A 100 33.55 12.20 -37.65
C SER A 100 33.69 12.51 -39.14
N ASP A 101 33.44 13.79 -39.44
CA ASP A 101 33.88 14.58 -40.61
C ASP A 101 33.12 14.45 -41.93
N SER A 102 32.36 15.50 -42.27
CA SER A 102 32.87 16.53 -43.18
C SER A 102 31.85 17.65 -43.45
N THR A 103 32.43 18.81 -43.71
CA THR A 103 31.90 20.17 -43.85
C THR A 103 31.04 20.46 -45.09
N SER A 104 30.19 21.49 -44.95
CA SER A 104 30.03 22.68 -45.83
C SER A 104 28.74 22.89 -46.65
N THR A 105 28.17 24.08 -46.38
CA THR A 105 27.62 25.10 -47.31
C THR A 105 26.20 24.99 -47.88
N THR A 106 25.33 25.85 -47.32
CA THR A 106 24.52 26.91 -48.00
C THR A 106 23.97 26.67 -49.41
N ASN A 107 22.65 26.85 -49.58
CA ASN A 107 22.05 27.91 -50.42
C ASN A 107 20.50 27.88 -50.40
N THR A 108 19.89 28.96 -49.93
CA THR A 108 18.64 29.58 -50.47
C THR A 108 19.07 30.60 -51.57
N PRO A 109 18.21 31.27 -52.39
CA PRO A 109 16.75 31.31 -52.48
C PRO A 109 16.14 31.39 -53.92
N ALA A 110 14.81 31.34 -54.06
CA ALA A 110 13.95 32.09 -55.03
C ALA A 110 12.53 31.46 -55.10
N THR A 111 11.52 32.07 -54.48
CA THR A 111 10.45 32.91 -55.09
C THR A 111 9.66 32.28 -56.24
N THR A 112 8.38 31.95 -56.01
CA THR A 112 7.19 32.50 -56.70
C THR A 112 5.90 31.85 -56.16
N ASP A 113 5.04 32.66 -55.55
CA ASP A 113 3.58 32.48 -55.44
C ASP A 113 2.94 33.22 -56.64
N PRO A 114 1.69 32.94 -57.12
CA PRO A 114 0.50 32.87 -56.27
C PRO A 114 -0.57 31.82 -56.65
N SER A 115 -1.45 31.59 -55.67
CA SER A 115 -2.90 31.31 -55.83
C SER A 115 -3.33 29.89 -56.25
N ALA A 116 -3.64 29.06 -55.26
CA ALA A 116 -4.90 28.28 -55.23
C ALA A 116 -5.14 27.67 -53.84
N THR A 117 -6.18 28.16 -53.14
CA THR A 117 -6.78 27.47 -51.99
C THR A 117 -7.52 26.23 -52.49
N PRO A 118 -7.35 25.06 -51.85
CA PRO A 118 -8.49 24.53 -51.10
C PRO A 118 -8.09 23.93 -49.74
N SER A 119 -9.06 24.00 -48.85
CA SER A 119 -9.02 23.68 -47.43
C SER A 119 -8.95 22.18 -47.10
N GLN A 120 -8.43 21.89 -45.89
CA GLN A 120 -8.60 20.68 -45.06
C GLN A 120 -7.83 19.43 -45.54
N THR A 121 -7.03 18.72 -44.73
CA THR A 121 -7.19 18.34 -43.32
C THR A 121 -5.81 18.02 -42.73
N ALA A 122 -5.44 18.67 -41.63
CA ALA A 122 -4.39 18.17 -40.74
C ALA A 122 -5.00 17.08 -39.83
N PRO A 123 -4.24 16.07 -39.39
CA PRO A 123 -4.74 15.12 -38.41
C PRO A 123 -4.89 15.85 -37.07
N ASP A 124 -6.13 16.16 -36.73
CA ASP A 124 -6.56 16.63 -35.43
C ASP A 124 -6.42 15.46 -34.44
N THR A 125 -5.29 15.38 -33.73
CA THR A 125 -5.20 14.56 -32.52
C THR A 125 -5.88 15.31 -31.38
N THR A 126 -7.20 15.47 -31.49
CA THR A 126 -8.05 15.78 -30.34
C THR A 126 -8.05 14.53 -29.44
N LYS A 127 -7.24 14.55 -28.37
CA LYS A 127 -7.50 13.70 -27.20
C LYS A 127 -8.94 13.98 -26.80
N GLN A 128 -9.85 13.06 -27.12
CA GLN A 128 -11.23 13.14 -26.64
C GLN A 128 -11.17 13.28 -25.12
N LYS A 129 -11.71 14.38 -24.60
CA LYS A 129 -11.95 14.54 -23.16
C LYS A 129 -12.99 13.50 -22.78
N GLU A 130 -12.53 12.33 -22.37
CA GLU A 130 -13.40 11.32 -21.78
C GLU A 130 -14.13 11.94 -20.60
N SER A 131 -15.45 11.80 -20.61
CA SER A 131 -16.31 12.22 -19.52
C SER A 131 -15.98 11.36 -18.30
N TRP A 132 -15.37 11.97 -17.28
CA TRP A 132 -15.08 11.27 -16.02
C TRP A 132 -16.37 10.76 -15.37
N VAL A 133 -16.46 9.44 -15.20
CA VAL A 133 -17.53 8.77 -14.46
C VAL A 133 -16.97 8.38 -13.08
N PRO A 134 -17.59 8.81 -11.97
CA PRO A 134 -17.17 8.35 -10.65
C PRO A 134 -17.31 6.83 -10.55
N SER A 135 -16.27 6.13 -10.09
CA SER A 135 -16.32 4.69 -9.82
C SER A 135 -17.41 4.34 -8.79
N GLY A 136 -17.76 5.27 -7.90
CA GLY A 136 -18.84 5.07 -6.92
C GLY A 136 -18.52 3.99 -5.89
N GLY A 137 -17.24 3.61 -5.77
CA GLY A 137 -16.79 2.47 -4.98
C GLY A 137 -16.56 1.21 -5.81
N LYS A 138 -17.02 1.13 -7.06
CA LYS A 138 -16.88 -0.06 -7.93
C LYS A 138 -15.42 -0.39 -8.25
N LYS A 139 -15.19 -1.69 -8.47
CA LYS A 139 -13.91 -2.28 -8.89
C LYS A 139 -13.27 -1.51 -10.03
N LEU A 140 -11.97 -1.23 -9.87
CA LEU A 140 -11.15 -0.67 -10.94
C LEU A 140 -10.91 -1.77 -11.99
N GLU A 141 -11.36 -1.55 -13.23
CA GLU A 141 -11.20 -2.50 -14.34
C GLU A 141 -9.84 -2.34 -15.05
N THR A 142 -8.75 -2.19 -14.29
CA THR A 142 -7.39 -2.11 -14.88
C THR A 142 -6.81 -3.48 -15.20
N GLY A 143 -7.33 -4.56 -14.60
CA GLY A 143 -6.70 -5.88 -14.70
C GLY A 143 -5.36 -5.98 -13.97
N LEU A 144 -5.02 -4.96 -13.18
CA LEU A 144 -3.77 -4.80 -12.46
C LEU A 144 -4.06 -4.69 -10.96
N SER A 145 -3.31 -5.41 -10.13
CA SER A 145 -3.38 -5.31 -8.68
C SER A 145 -1.97 -5.16 -8.10
N ILE A 146 -1.87 -4.31 -7.08
CA ILE A 146 -0.69 -4.21 -6.24
C ILE A 146 -0.81 -5.20 -5.08
N VAL A 147 0.28 -5.92 -4.78
CA VAL A 147 0.35 -6.84 -3.63
C VAL A 147 1.14 -6.17 -2.52
N LEU A 148 0.52 -6.05 -1.35
CA LEU A 148 1.04 -5.36 -0.18
C LEU A 148 0.93 -6.26 1.05
N GLU A 149 1.76 -6.01 2.06
CA GLU A 149 1.50 -6.54 3.40
C GLU A 149 0.11 -6.10 3.89
N ASN A 150 -0.56 -6.97 4.64
CA ASN A 150 -1.73 -6.56 5.41
C ASN A 150 -1.26 -5.93 6.72
N VAL A 151 -1.37 -4.61 6.84
CA VAL A 151 -1.01 -3.85 8.06
C VAL A 151 -1.78 -4.34 9.29
N ALA A 152 -2.98 -4.87 9.10
CA ALA A 152 -3.77 -5.41 10.20
C ALA A 152 -3.36 -6.84 10.57
N SER A 153 -2.46 -7.52 9.84
CA SER A 153 -1.95 -8.87 10.15
C SER A 153 -1.18 -8.87 11.49
N GLY A 154 -1.25 -9.99 12.21
CA GLY A 154 -0.59 -10.16 13.52
C GLY A 154 -1.38 -9.61 14.73
N PHE A 155 -2.49 -8.91 14.50
CA PHE A 155 -3.39 -8.46 15.57
C PHE A 155 -4.47 -9.51 15.86
N THR A 156 -4.72 -9.80 17.14
CA THR A 156 -5.78 -10.72 17.56
C THR A 156 -7.18 -10.11 17.38
N ARG A 157 -7.32 -8.81 17.65
CA ARG A 157 -8.54 -8.03 17.46
C ARG A 157 -8.21 -6.64 16.89
N PRO A 158 -7.86 -6.53 15.60
CA PRO A 158 -7.47 -5.25 15.01
C PRO A 158 -8.64 -4.25 15.06
N ASN A 159 -8.38 -3.09 15.67
CA ASN A 159 -9.22 -1.90 15.55
C ASN A 159 -8.62 -1.03 14.45
N VAL A 160 -9.35 -0.79 13.36
CA VAL A 160 -8.81 -0.15 12.16
C VAL A 160 -9.54 1.17 11.91
N LEU A 161 -8.80 2.25 11.66
CA LEU A 161 -9.31 3.57 11.30
C LEU A 161 -8.60 4.07 10.05
N ASP A 162 -9.39 4.43 9.03
CA ASP A 162 -8.91 5.13 7.84
C ASP A 162 -9.25 6.62 7.98
N VAL A 163 -8.21 7.47 7.95
CA VAL A 163 -8.35 8.92 7.91
C VAL A 163 -7.79 9.46 6.61
N LYS A 164 -8.67 10.00 5.75
CA LYS A 164 -8.27 10.68 4.51
C LYS A 164 -7.66 12.05 4.80
N LEU A 165 -6.54 12.33 4.14
CA LEU A 165 -5.75 13.55 4.29
C LEU A 165 -5.99 14.55 3.14
N GLY A 166 -5.73 15.82 3.44
CA GLY A 166 -5.81 16.94 2.51
C GLY A 166 -7.10 17.74 2.59
N ALA A 167 -6.98 19.06 2.53
CA ALA A 167 -8.11 19.96 2.27
C ALA A 167 -8.47 19.98 0.78
N ARG A 168 -7.48 19.88 -0.10
CA ARG A 168 -7.64 19.67 -1.52
C ARG A 168 -7.56 18.17 -1.83
N LEU A 169 -8.61 17.62 -2.42
CA LEU A 169 -8.76 16.17 -2.63
C LEU A 169 -8.42 15.69 -4.05
N TRP A 170 -8.06 16.60 -4.96
CA TRP A 170 -7.84 16.31 -6.38
C TRP A 170 -6.44 16.74 -6.85
N ALA A 171 -5.81 15.89 -7.66
CA ALA A 171 -4.52 16.16 -8.30
C ALA A 171 -4.61 17.19 -9.44
N ASP A 172 -3.49 17.81 -9.80
CA ASP A 172 -3.42 18.93 -10.76
C ASP A 172 -3.96 18.61 -12.15
N ASP A 173 -3.97 17.35 -12.55
CA ASP A 173 -4.46 16.83 -13.83
C ASP A 173 -5.96 16.46 -13.81
N ALA A 174 -6.62 16.51 -12.64
CA ALA A 174 -7.99 16.06 -12.49
C ALA A 174 -8.96 16.81 -13.44
N PRO A 175 -9.91 16.13 -14.11
CA PRO A 175 -10.90 16.81 -14.95
C PRO A 175 -11.80 17.78 -14.15
N PRO A 176 -12.31 18.88 -14.75
CA PRO A 176 -13.10 19.89 -14.02
C PRO A 176 -14.32 19.33 -13.27
N ALA A 177 -15.01 18.34 -13.83
CA ALA A 177 -16.13 17.67 -13.16
C ALA A 177 -15.70 16.90 -11.91
N LYS A 178 -14.54 16.23 -11.95
CA LYS A 178 -13.93 15.54 -10.80
C LYS A 178 -13.54 16.55 -9.72
N ARG A 179 -12.92 17.69 -10.11
CA ARG A 179 -12.58 18.79 -9.19
C ARG A 179 -13.81 19.33 -8.47
N ALA A 180 -14.85 19.72 -9.21
CA ALA A 180 -16.06 20.30 -8.63
C ALA A 180 -16.73 19.36 -7.61
N LYS A 181 -16.79 18.05 -7.90
CA LYS A 181 -17.32 17.06 -6.97
C LYS A 181 -16.44 16.91 -5.72
N LEU A 182 -15.13 16.86 -5.88
CA LEU A 182 -14.20 16.70 -4.77
C LEU A 182 -14.10 17.97 -3.90
N ASP A 183 -14.26 19.16 -4.50
CA ASP A 183 -14.41 20.42 -3.78
C ASP A 183 -15.69 20.44 -2.94
N ALA A 184 -16.80 19.92 -3.48
CA ALA A 184 -18.04 19.79 -2.71
C ALA A 184 -17.85 18.86 -1.49
N VAL A 185 -17.22 17.71 -1.69
CA VAL A 185 -16.89 16.78 -0.58
C VAL A 185 -15.99 17.44 0.45
N SER A 186 -14.97 18.18 0.02
CA SER A 186 -14.07 18.89 0.94
C SER A 186 -14.84 19.90 1.80
N LYS A 187 -15.70 20.72 1.17
CA LYS A 187 -16.52 21.74 1.84
C LYS A 187 -17.56 21.16 2.80
N GLU A 188 -18.12 20.00 2.47
CA GLU A 188 -19.15 19.33 3.28
C GLU A 188 -18.58 18.55 4.47
N THR A 189 -17.26 18.43 4.59
CA THR A 189 -16.60 17.60 5.60
C THR A 189 -15.52 18.37 6.35
N THR A 190 -14.95 17.74 7.36
CA THR A 190 -13.78 18.25 8.09
C THR A 190 -12.53 18.41 7.21
N SER A 191 -12.51 17.87 5.99
CA SER A 191 -11.35 18.03 5.11
C SER A 191 -11.04 19.51 4.83
N SER A 192 -12.05 20.35 4.58
CA SER A 192 -11.83 21.77 4.34
C SER A 192 -11.36 22.56 5.58
N SER A 193 -11.82 22.19 6.77
CA SER A 193 -11.54 22.92 8.01
C SER A 193 -10.33 22.41 8.79
N LEU A 194 -10.09 21.11 8.76
CA LEU A 194 -9.03 20.41 9.51
C LEU A 194 -7.98 19.74 8.63
N GLY A 195 -8.15 19.71 7.30
CA GLY A 195 -7.22 19.02 6.42
C GLY A 195 -7.30 17.49 6.49
N PHE A 196 -8.29 16.91 7.18
CA PHE A 196 -8.53 15.47 7.21
C PHE A 196 -10.02 15.14 7.37
N ARG A 197 -10.42 13.89 7.12
CA ARG A 197 -11.72 13.35 7.54
C ARG A 197 -11.64 11.86 7.83
N ILE A 198 -12.46 11.38 8.76
CA ILE A 198 -12.66 9.94 8.98
C ILE A 198 -13.31 9.36 7.72
N ALA A 199 -12.69 8.35 7.11
CA ALA A 199 -13.19 7.67 5.93
C ALA A 199 -13.96 6.38 6.27
N GLY A 200 -13.65 5.79 7.42
CA GLY A 200 -14.35 4.64 7.99
C GLY A 200 -13.52 4.03 9.12
N MET A 201 -14.16 3.22 9.96
CA MET A 201 -13.47 2.49 11.02
C MET A 201 -14.19 1.19 11.38
N LYS A 202 -13.42 0.21 11.87
CA LYS A 202 -13.89 -1.07 12.43
C LYS A 202 -13.30 -1.20 13.82
N VAL A 203 -14.17 -1.26 14.84
CA VAL A 203 -13.78 -1.19 16.26
C VAL A 203 -14.31 -2.42 16.99
N TRP A 204 -13.44 -3.13 17.68
CA TRP A 204 -13.78 -4.24 18.55
C TRP A 204 -14.56 -3.75 19.77
N THR A 205 -15.67 -4.40 20.11
CA THR A 205 -16.57 -3.95 21.19
C THR A 205 -16.24 -4.55 22.55
N GLY A 206 -15.28 -5.47 22.63
CA GLY A 206 -14.94 -6.16 23.88
C GLY A 206 -15.88 -7.30 24.26
N VAL A 207 -16.98 -7.53 23.51
CA VAL A 207 -18.01 -8.51 23.84
C VAL A 207 -18.50 -9.23 22.57
N ASN A 208 -19.02 -10.45 22.71
CA ASN A 208 -19.74 -11.20 21.66
C ASN A 208 -18.96 -11.44 20.35
N GLY A 209 -17.66 -11.75 20.42
CA GLY A 209 -16.93 -12.36 19.29
C GLY A 209 -16.65 -13.84 19.52
N GLU A 210 -17.55 -14.52 20.22
CA GLU A 210 -17.64 -15.98 20.21
C GLU A 210 -18.64 -16.33 19.11
N THR A 211 -18.20 -17.10 18.11
CA THR A 211 -19.09 -17.69 17.11
C THR A 211 -20.13 -18.57 17.80
N ASP A 212 -21.26 -18.84 17.15
CA ASP A 212 -22.29 -19.79 17.65
C ASP A 212 -21.73 -21.20 17.94
N ALA A 213 -20.51 -21.51 17.47
CA ALA A 213 -19.76 -22.73 17.73
C ALA A 213 -18.80 -22.66 18.94
N GLY A 214 -18.78 -21.56 19.70
CA GLY A 214 -17.89 -21.34 20.85
C GLY A 214 -16.44 -21.04 20.50
N GLY A 215 -16.10 -20.87 19.21
CA GLY A 215 -14.78 -20.42 18.76
C GLY A 215 -14.70 -18.90 18.70
N LYS A 216 -13.56 -18.30 19.05
CA LYS A 216 -13.30 -16.86 18.84
C LYS A 216 -13.48 -16.52 17.35
N THR A 217 -14.23 -15.47 17.01
CA THR A 217 -14.33 -14.93 15.64
C THR A 217 -12.92 -14.68 15.11
N ASP A 218 -12.61 -15.14 13.90
CA ASP A 218 -11.37 -14.78 13.23
C ASP A 218 -11.55 -13.38 12.59
N PRO A 219 -10.78 -12.36 12.99
CA PRO A 219 -10.93 -11.00 12.47
C PRO A 219 -10.50 -10.88 11.00
N TYR A 220 -9.87 -11.92 10.44
CA TYR A 220 -9.48 -12.07 9.04
C TYR A 220 -10.37 -13.05 8.27
N ASP A 221 -11.46 -13.56 8.86
CA ASP A 221 -12.40 -14.45 8.19
C ASP A 221 -13.14 -13.74 7.03
N VAL A 222 -12.63 -13.99 5.83
CA VAL A 222 -12.99 -13.47 4.51
C VAL A 222 -14.43 -13.70 4.04
N ARG A 223 -15.30 -14.26 4.89
CA ARG A 223 -16.70 -14.51 4.54
C ARG A 223 -17.43 -13.18 4.40
N HIS A 224 -17.75 -12.83 3.14
CA HIS A 224 -18.53 -11.68 2.70
C HIS A 224 -19.51 -11.20 3.79
N GLU A 225 -19.14 -10.10 4.44
CA GLU A 225 -19.97 -9.36 5.37
C GLU A 225 -21.10 -8.75 4.50
N GLY A 226 -22.36 -9.02 4.84
CA GLY A 226 -23.51 -8.68 3.99
C GLY A 226 -23.66 -7.17 3.68
N SER A 227 -24.72 -6.84 2.95
CA SER A 227 -25.03 -5.48 2.46
C SER A 227 -24.77 -4.37 3.49
N GLU A 228 -24.01 -3.34 3.09
CA GLU A 228 -23.89 -2.07 3.84
C GLU A 228 -25.29 -1.62 4.29
N GLY A 229 -25.45 -1.36 5.59
CA GLY A 229 -26.67 -0.83 6.20
C GLY A 229 -27.06 0.54 5.65
N ALA A 230 -27.99 1.24 6.31
CA ALA A 230 -28.31 2.60 5.91
C ALA A 230 -27.06 3.50 6.01
N LYS A 231 -26.95 4.50 5.12
CA LYS A 231 -25.80 5.42 5.12
C LYS A 231 -25.63 6.07 6.49
N GLY A 232 -24.47 5.87 7.11
CA GLY A 232 -24.12 6.42 8.42
C GLY A 232 -24.61 5.58 9.60
N GLU A 233 -25.25 4.44 9.34
CA GLU A 233 -25.61 3.46 10.35
C GLU A 233 -24.37 2.72 10.85
N VAL A 234 -24.24 2.62 12.18
CA VAL A 234 -23.19 1.82 12.81
C VAL A 234 -23.70 0.39 12.89
N ILE A 235 -23.00 -0.53 12.23
CA ILE A 235 -23.38 -1.93 12.16
C ILE A 235 -22.54 -2.69 13.19
N GLU A 236 -23.20 -3.36 14.14
CA GLU A 236 -22.55 -4.23 15.10
C GLU A 236 -22.75 -5.70 14.69
N LYS A 237 -21.65 -6.41 14.45
CA LYS A 237 -21.67 -7.81 14.02
C LYS A 237 -20.37 -8.50 14.45
N ASP A 238 -20.48 -9.74 14.90
CA ASP A 238 -19.33 -10.61 15.26
C ASP A 238 -18.35 -9.95 16.27
N GLY A 239 -18.90 -9.12 17.17
CA GLY A 239 -18.15 -8.36 18.19
C GLY A 239 -17.45 -7.09 17.68
N TYR A 240 -17.73 -6.67 16.44
CA TYR A 240 -17.20 -5.44 15.85
C TYR A 240 -18.29 -4.44 15.52
N LYS A 241 -18.01 -3.16 15.76
CA LYS A 241 -18.76 -2.02 15.20
C LYS A 241 -18.06 -1.51 13.96
N ARG A 242 -18.78 -1.48 12.84
CA ARG A 242 -18.34 -0.90 11.58
C ARG A 242 -19.01 0.45 11.38
N TYR A 243 -18.19 1.44 11.04
CA TYR A 243 -18.59 2.82 10.80
C TYR A 243 -18.19 3.19 9.37
N ASP A 244 -19.18 3.53 8.55
CA ASP A 244 -18.96 3.80 7.14
C ASP A 244 -18.42 5.23 6.87
N LYS A 245 -18.20 5.53 5.59
CA LYS A 245 -17.79 6.88 5.16
C LYS A 245 -18.82 7.97 5.43
N TRP A 246 -20.10 7.63 5.60
CA TRP A 246 -21.16 8.60 5.84
C TRP A 246 -21.19 9.00 7.31
N TYR A 247 -20.87 8.07 8.22
CA TYR A 247 -20.58 8.36 9.61
C TYR A 247 -19.45 9.39 9.71
N GLY A 248 -18.32 9.16 9.02
CA GLY A 248 -17.20 10.10 9.01
C GLY A 248 -17.52 11.48 8.40
N ARG A 249 -18.44 11.54 7.42
CA ARG A 249 -18.93 12.79 6.82
C ARG A 249 -19.90 13.57 7.73
N SER A 250 -20.41 12.95 8.80
CA SER A 250 -21.35 13.61 9.72
C SER A 250 -20.64 14.56 10.70
N PHE A 251 -19.31 14.49 10.80
CA PHE A 251 -18.53 15.31 11.72
C PHE A 251 -18.21 16.71 11.17
N SER A 252 -18.01 17.62 12.11
CA SER A 252 -17.53 18.99 11.95
C SER A 252 -16.27 19.19 12.81
N GLN A 253 -15.64 20.37 12.70
CA GLN A 253 -14.50 20.71 13.54
C GLN A 253 -14.81 20.67 15.05
N GLU A 254 -16.08 20.83 15.44
CA GLU A 254 -16.49 20.91 16.84
C GLU A 254 -16.69 19.54 17.49
N ASN A 255 -17.07 18.52 16.71
CA ASN A 255 -17.45 17.20 17.24
C ASN A 255 -16.62 16.04 16.66
N VAL A 256 -15.66 16.28 15.76
CA VAL A 256 -14.84 15.21 15.17
C VAL A 256 -14.12 14.35 16.22
N LYS A 257 -13.83 14.94 17.38
CA LYS A 257 -13.23 14.26 18.53
C LYS A 257 -14.03 13.03 18.97
N GLU A 258 -15.37 13.11 18.94
CA GLU A 258 -16.26 12.00 19.29
C GLU A 258 -16.02 10.76 18.40
N GLY A 259 -15.63 10.97 17.14
CA GLY A 259 -15.27 9.88 16.22
C GLY A 259 -13.99 9.16 16.65
N PHE A 260 -12.99 9.89 17.15
CA PHE A 260 -11.75 9.30 17.67
C PHE A 260 -11.94 8.68 19.06
N GLU A 261 -12.84 9.22 19.89
CA GLU A 261 -13.26 8.58 21.14
C GLU A 261 -13.96 7.24 20.88
N ALA A 262 -14.84 7.21 19.88
CA ALA A 262 -15.48 5.98 19.42
C ALA A 262 -14.45 4.97 18.89
N PHE A 263 -13.44 5.43 18.15
CA PHE A 263 -12.33 4.59 17.70
C PHE A 263 -11.55 3.98 18.87
N LEU A 264 -11.19 4.77 19.88
CA LEU A 264 -10.43 4.32 21.05
C LEU A 264 -11.29 3.59 22.10
N ALA A 265 -12.60 3.47 21.90
CA ALA A 265 -13.48 2.75 22.83
C ALA A 265 -13.11 1.26 22.95
N GLY A 266 -12.56 0.65 21.90
CA GLY A 266 -12.07 -0.74 21.93
C GLY A 266 -10.93 -0.94 22.92
N ALA A 267 -10.08 0.08 23.12
CA ALA A 267 -8.99 0.05 24.10
C ALA A 267 -9.45 0.09 25.57
N LYS A 268 -10.77 0.22 25.80
CA LYS A 268 -11.41 0.18 27.13
C LYS A 268 -11.98 -1.20 27.47
N ALA A 269 -11.87 -2.18 26.55
CA ALA A 269 -12.45 -3.52 26.71
C ALA A 269 -11.77 -4.39 27.80
N GLY A 270 -10.71 -3.91 28.45
CA GLY A 270 -9.95 -4.62 29.49
C GLY A 270 -10.16 -4.08 30.91
N SER A 271 -9.40 -4.63 31.87
CA SER A 271 -9.36 -4.14 33.25
C SER A 271 -8.65 -2.78 33.41
N ILE A 272 -7.80 -2.44 32.43
CA ILE A 272 -7.03 -1.20 32.36
C ILE A 272 -7.52 -0.41 31.15
N ASP A 273 -7.88 0.86 31.35
CA ASP A 273 -8.17 1.78 30.25
C ASP A 273 -6.86 2.18 29.56
N ARG A 274 -6.66 1.68 28.35
CA ARG A 274 -5.47 1.94 27.53
C ARG A 274 -5.67 3.08 26.52
N ALA A 275 -6.84 3.70 26.47
CA ALA A 275 -7.18 4.70 25.46
C ALA A 275 -6.24 5.92 25.48
N LYS A 276 -5.95 6.47 26.67
CA LYS A 276 -5.04 7.63 26.81
C LYS A 276 -3.60 7.30 26.40
N PHE A 277 -3.15 6.11 26.76
CA PHE A 277 -1.83 5.62 26.42
C PHE A 277 -1.67 5.46 24.89
N LEU A 278 -2.66 4.84 24.24
CA LEU A 278 -2.70 4.72 22.78
C LEU A 278 -2.78 6.08 22.10
N ALA A 279 -3.65 6.97 22.59
CA ALA A 279 -3.76 8.33 22.05
C ALA A 279 -2.41 9.05 22.05
N LYS A 280 -1.66 8.95 23.15
CA LYS A 280 -0.32 9.52 23.24
C LYS A 280 0.65 8.89 22.23
N ARG A 281 0.69 7.56 22.13
CA ARG A 281 1.57 6.86 21.17
C ARG A 281 1.25 7.20 19.72
N LEU A 282 -0.03 7.27 19.38
CA LEU A 282 -0.50 7.67 18.04
C LEU A 282 -0.12 9.12 17.72
N ALA A 283 -0.21 10.04 18.69
CA ALA A 283 0.27 11.40 18.51
C ALA A 283 1.79 11.43 18.24
N ASP A 284 2.58 10.63 18.95
CA ASP A 284 4.03 10.53 18.74
C ASP A 284 4.38 9.92 17.36
N GLU A 285 3.67 8.88 16.92
CA GLU A 285 3.79 8.34 15.55
C GLU A 285 3.46 9.37 14.48
N LEU A 286 2.33 10.08 14.62
CA LEU A 286 1.94 11.12 13.66
C LEU A 286 2.96 12.26 13.59
N ARG A 287 3.68 12.58 14.67
CA ARG A 287 4.80 13.53 14.63
C ARG A 287 5.99 13.02 13.83
N ARG A 288 6.27 11.71 13.88
CA ARG A 288 7.30 11.11 13.01
C ARG A 288 6.90 11.17 11.55
N VAL A 289 5.64 10.84 11.23
CA VAL A 289 5.10 11.02 9.88
C VAL A 289 5.20 12.47 9.42
N GLN A 290 4.88 13.43 10.31
CA GLN A 290 5.03 14.85 10.02
C GLN A 290 6.47 15.20 9.64
N GLN A 291 7.45 14.76 10.42
CA GLN A 291 8.88 15.02 10.15
C GLN A 291 9.32 14.45 8.80
N VAL A 292 8.86 13.24 8.48
CA VAL A 292 9.17 12.59 7.20
C VAL A 292 8.56 13.36 6.02
N ILE A 293 7.28 13.75 6.09
CA ILE A 293 6.63 14.50 5.00
C ILE A 293 7.17 15.93 4.88
N GLU A 294 7.68 16.51 5.97
CA GLU A 294 8.39 17.80 5.94
C GLU A 294 9.76 17.69 5.25
N ALA A 295 10.42 16.53 5.35
CA ALA A 295 11.72 16.27 4.73
C ALA A 295 11.62 15.77 3.28
N GLU A 296 10.59 15.00 2.97
CA GLU A 296 10.41 14.34 1.67
C GLU A 296 9.43 15.11 0.78
N GLU A 297 9.94 15.67 -0.31
CA GLU A 297 9.15 16.48 -1.22
C GLU A 297 8.27 15.58 -2.11
N SER A 298 7.05 15.34 -1.65
CA SER A 298 5.99 14.61 -2.37
C SER A 298 4.72 15.46 -2.51
N ARG A 299 3.81 15.05 -3.39
CA ARG A 299 2.43 15.55 -3.43
C ARG A 299 1.48 14.37 -3.47
N MET A 300 0.56 14.31 -2.50
CA MET A 300 -0.41 13.23 -2.38
C MET A 300 -1.82 13.79 -2.28
N TYR A 301 -2.73 13.25 -3.08
CA TYR A 301 -4.13 13.67 -3.09
C TYR A 301 -5.05 12.50 -2.75
N SER A 302 -5.93 12.69 -1.77
CA SER A 302 -6.84 11.65 -1.28
C SER A 302 -6.15 10.40 -0.70
N SER A 303 -4.88 10.51 -0.31
CA SER A 303 -4.19 9.53 0.52
C SER A 303 -4.81 9.47 1.92
N SER A 304 -4.47 8.42 2.68
CA SER A 304 -4.96 8.22 4.03
C SER A 304 -3.82 7.89 5.00
N VAL A 305 -4.02 8.21 6.27
CA VAL A 305 -3.37 7.48 7.38
C VAL A 305 -4.29 6.33 7.77
N LEU A 306 -3.77 5.11 7.75
CA LEU A 306 -4.39 3.92 8.31
C LEU A 306 -3.80 3.69 9.70
N ILE A 307 -4.67 3.68 10.72
CA ILE A 307 -4.29 3.44 12.11
C ILE A 307 -4.88 2.10 12.55
N VAL A 308 -4.03 1.24 13.11
CA VAL A 308 -4.44 -0.06 13.66
C VAL A 308 -3.97 -0.18 15.11
N TYR A 309 -4.80 -0.73 15.99
CA TYR A 309 -4.36 -1.10 17.34
C TYR A 309 -5.03 -2.39 17.84
N GLU A 310 -4.37 -3.06 18.79
CA GLU A 310 -4.85 -4.32 19.38
C GLU A 310 -6.08 -4.10 20.29
N GLY A 311 -7.16 -4.82 20.04
CA GLY A 311 -8.39 -4.77 20.84
C GLY A 311 -8.49 -5.86 21.89
N ASP A 312 -7.74 -6.94 21.77
CA ASP A 312 -7.72 -8.04 22.74
C ASP A 312 -6.85 -7.63 23.93
N PRO A 313 -7.41 -7.55 25.14
CA PRO A 313 -6.65 -7.10 26.30
C PRO A 313 -5.45 -8.00 26.60
N THR A 314 -5.53 -9.31 26.32
CA THR A 314 -4.43 -10.23 26.61
C THR A 314 -3.30 -10.05 25.61
N ALA A 315 -3.63 -9.99 24.31
CA ALA A 315 -2.65 -9.74 23.26
C ALA A 315 -2.00 -8.36 23.42
N MET A 316 -2.74 -7.35 23.84
CA MET A 316 -2.21 -6.01 24.11
C MET A 316 -1.17 -6.01 25.24
N GLU A 317 -1.45 -6.69 26.36
CA GLU A 317 -0.48 -6.80 27.45
C GLU A 317 0.77 -7.59 27.02
N ASN A 318 0.60 -8.70 26.29
CA ASN A 318 1.72 -9.46 25.76
C ASN A 318 2.61 -8.61 24.82
N ALA A 319 1.99 -7.84 23.91
CA ALA A 319 2.70 -6.94 23.01
C ALA A 319 3.50 -5.86 23.78
N LEU A 320 2.90 -5.27 24.82
CA LEU A 320 3.58 -4.29 25.68
C LEU A 320 4.76 -4.89 26.45
N GLU A 321 4.63 -6.13 26.91
CA GLU A 321 5.71 -6.85 27.59
C GLU A 321 6.86 -7.17 26.63
N GLU A 322 6.57 -7.62 25.41
CA GLU A 322 7.61 -7.90 24.40
C GLU A 322 8.33 -6.63 23.95
N GLU A 323 7.63 -5.53 23.70
CA GLU A 323 8.26 -4.24 23.41
C GLU A 323 9.20 -3.80 24.55
N LYS A 324 8.77 -3.99 25.80
CA LYS A 324 9.60 -3.66 26.96
C LYS A 324 10.85 -4.55 27.04
N LYS A 325 10.71 -5.86 26.79
CA LYS A 325 11.83 -6.79 26.75
C LYS A 325 12.80 -6.46 25.62
N ALA A 326 12.31 -6.06 24.45
CA ALA A 326 13.16 -5.66 23.33
C ALA A 326 14.00 -4.42 23.67
N ILE A 327 13.39 -3.44 24.36
CA ILE A 327 14.12 -2.25 24.87
C ILE A 327 15.17 -2.65 25.93
N GLU A 328 14.84 -3.59 26.82
CA GLU A 328 15.73 -4.04 27.90
C GLU A 328 16.89 -4.92 27.40
N ARG A 329 16.70 -5.72 26.34
CA ARG A 329 17.76 -6.52 25.69
C ARG A 329 18.81 -5.64 25.01
N GLY A 330 18.43 -4.44 24.58
CA GLY A 330 19.35 -3.50 23.91
C GLY A 330 19.86 -4.02 22.56
N PRO A 331 20.59 -3.19 21.80
CA PRO A 331 21.05 -3.56 20.45
C PRO A 331 22.27 -4.50 20.41
N GLU A 332 22.78 -5.02 21.54
CA GLU A 332 24.04 -5.80 21.59
C GLU A 332 23.88 -7.32 21.73
N GLU A 333 22.65 -7.86 21.88
CA GLU A 333 22.43 -9.32 22.00
C GLU A 333 21.84 -9.97 20.72
N SER A 334 21.85 -9.29 19.57
CA SER A 334 21.45 -9.87 18.27
C SER A 334 22.62 -10.24 17.33
N GLU A 335 23.88 -10.16 17.79
CA GLU A 335 25.02 -10.75 17.07
C GLU A 335 25.33 -12.16 17.59
N SER A 336 24.49 -13.13 17.22
CA SER A 336 24.82 -14.56 17.18
C SER A 336 23.80 -15.21 16.26
N GLU A 337 24.09 -15.73 15.07
CA GLU A 337 25.33 -16.24 14.48
C GLU A 337 25.34 -15.83 12.99
N ASP A 338 25.91 -14.67 12.64
CA ASP A 338 26.33 -14.46 11.26
C ASP A 338 27.60 -15.31 11.07
N GLU A 339 27.44 -16.50 10.48
CA GLU A 339 28.58 -17.22 9.90
C GLU A 339 29.26 -16.28 8.90
N GLU A 340 30.38 -15.71 9.32
CA GLU A 340 31.28 -14.88 8.52
C GLU A 340 31.69 -15.66 7.25
N PHE A 341 30.94 -15.47 6.16
CA PHE A 341 31.29 -16.01 4.85
C PHE A 341 32.42 -15.16 4.26
N GLU A 342 33.66 -15.56 4.56
CA GLU A 342 34.87 -14.96 4.02
C GLU A 342 34.95 -15.19 2.50
N LEU A 343 34.53 -14.19 1.71
CA LEU A 343 34.72 -14.17 0.26
C LEU A 343 36.15 -13.71 -0.06
N GLU A 344 37.06 -14.66 -0.30
CA GLU A 344 38.36 -14.36 -0.90
C GLU A 344 38.19 -13.86 -2.35
N LEU A 345 38.39 -12.56 -2.56
CA LEU A 345 38.48 -11.91 -3.87
C LEU A 345 39.80 -12.28 -4.56
N GLN A 346 39.74 -12.86 -5.77
CA GLN A 346 40.89 -12.92 -6.68
C GLN A 346 41.00 -11.64 -7.52
N GLU A 347 42.24 -11.21 -7.74
CA GLU A 347 42.67 -9.86 -8.13
C GLU A 347 42.42 -9.45 -9.60
N ASP A 348 41.55 -10.12 -10.37
CA ASP A 348 41.37 -9.82 -11.81
C ASP A 348 39.95 -9.56 -12.32
N GLY A 349 38.93 -9.53 -11.45
CA GLY A 349 37.66 -8.86 -11.75
C GLY A 349 36.86 -9.36 -12.96
N SER A 350 36.96 -10.63 -13.36
CA SER A 350 36.13 -11.20 -14.42
C SER A 350 35.33 -12.43 -13.98
N TYR A 351 34.05 -12.48 -14.36
CA TYR A 351 33.16 -13.63 -14.13
C TYR A 351 33.17 -14.56 -15.35
N GLN A 352 33.42 -15.85 -15.14
CA GLN A 352 33.29 -16.88 -16.17
C GLN A 352 31.99 -17.67 -15.97
N ILE A 353 31.04 -17.52 -16.89
CA ILE A 353 29.82 -18.33 -16.95
C ILE A 353 30.20 -19.71 -17.49
N VAL A 354 30.01 -20.75 -16.68
CA VAL A 354 30.19 -22.14 -17.11
C VAL A 354 28.86 -22.68 -17.64
N ASP A 355 28.85 -22.97 -18.94
CA ASP A 355 27.75 -23.54 -19.72
C ASP A 355 27.61 -25.06 -19.41
N LEU A 356 26.40 -25.57 -19.14
CA LEU A 356 26.10 -27.02 -19.04
C LEU A 356 24.66 -27.30 -19.55
N PRO A 357 24.34 -28.50 -20.08
CA PRO A 357 23.77 -28.65 -21.41
C PRO A 357 22.28 -29.00 -21.38
N THR A 358 21.58 -28.59 -22.42
CA THR A 358 20.15 -28.84 -22.67
C THR A 358 19.87 -30.30 -22.99
N GLY A 359 19.00 -30.96 -22.22
CA GLY A 359 18.43 -32.28 -22.52
C GLY A 359 17.09 -32.16 -23.30
N PRO A 360 16.78 -33.03 -24.26
CA PRO A 360 15.68 -32.81 -25.20
C PRO A 360 14.36 -33.49 -24.79
N GLY A 361 13.25 -32.77 -24.98
CA GLY A 361 11.96 -33.34 -25.37
C GLY A 361 11.01 -33.73 -24.24
N GLY A 362 9.91 -32.98 -24.13
CA GLY A 362 8.72 -33.37 -23.36
C GLY A 362 7.67 -32.27 -23.39
N ALA A 363 6.71 -32.38 -24.31
CA ALA A 363 5.59 -31.46 -24.39
C ALA A 363 4.64 -31.67 -23.22
N THR A 364 4.27 -30.60 -22.51
CA THR A 364 2.99 -30.53 -21.77
C THR A 364 2.57 -29.08 -21.51
N GLN A 365 1.34 -28.80 -21.97
CA GLN A 365 0.28 -28.06 -21.31
C GLN A 365 0.56 -26.60 -20.89
N GLN A 366 -0.07 -25.72 -21.67
CA GLN A 366 -0.24 -24.29 -21.45
C GLN A 366 -0.91 -24.05 -20.08
N VAL A 367 -0.09 -23.79 -19.06
CA VAL A 367 -0.51 -23.16 -17.81
C VAL A 367 -0.14 -21.69 -17.95
N ASN A 368 -1.14 -20.81 -17.91
CA ASN A 368 -0.94 -19.36 -17.96
C ASN A 368 -0.08 -18.94 -16.75
N ALA A 369 1.23 -18.80 -16.95
CA ALA A 369 2.14 -18.29 -15.95
C ALA A 369 1.88 -16.78 -15.75
N ILE A 370 1.31 -16.42 -14.60
CA ILE A 370 1.27 -15.05 -14.12
C ILE A 370 2.64 -14.78 -13.50
N ASN A 371 3.44 -13.94 -14.14
CA ASN A 371 4.80 -13.68 -13.70
C ASN A 371 4.78 -12.63 -12.57
N ILE A 372 5.11 -13.03 -11.34
CA ILE A 372 5.37 -12.09 -10.25
C ILE A 372 6.80 -11.59 -10.45
N SER A 373 6.98 -10.32 -10.82
CA SER A 373 8.29 -9.68 -10.78
C SER A 373 8.59 -9.31 -9.32
N ILE A 374 9.28 -10.20 -8.61
CA ILE A 374 9.81 -9.94 -7.27
C ILE A 374 11.16 -9.23 -7.45
N ASP A 375 11.35 -8.07 -6.84
CA ASP A 375 12.63 -7.35 -6.87
C ASP A 375 13.66 -8.10 -5.99
N PRO A 376 14.82 -8.51 -6.55
CA PRO A 376 15.86 -9.20 -5.78
C PRO A 376 16.46 -8.37 -4.64
N ALA A 377 16.33 -7.04 -4.64
CA ALA A 377 16.75 -6.19 -3.52
C ALA A 377 15.78 -6.26 -2.31
N THR A 378 14.55 -6.72 -2.53
CA THR A 378 13.56 -7.03 -1.49
C THR A 378 13.51 -8.51 -1.12
N ALA A 379 14.23 -9.37 -1.84
CA ALA A 379 14.32 -10.79 -1.57
C ALA A 379 15.35 -11.08 -0.45
N HIS A 380 15.20 -10.45 0.71
CA HIS A 380 15.54 -11.12 1.96
C HIS A 380 14.32 -11.95 2.38
N LEU A 381 13.99 -12.96 1.56
CA LEU A 381 13.41 -14.16 2.13
C LEU A 381 14.58 -14.87 2.78
N GLY A 382 14.60 -14.87 4.12
CA GLY A 382 15.34 -15.87 4.86
C GLY A 382 15.05 -17.24 4.28
N ASP A 383 16.06 -18.10 4.33
CA ASP A 383 15.99 -19.50 3.95
C ASP A 383 14.65 -20.09 4.40
N LEU A 384 13.78 -20.49 3.46
CA LEU A 384 12.60 -21.29 3.78
C LEU A 384 13.06 -22.74 4.01
N GLY A 385 14.02 -22.89 4.92
CA GLY A 385 14.23 -24.10 5.71
C GLY A 385 13.06 -24.25 6.67
N GLU A 386 12.82 -25.47 7.11
CA GLU A 386 11.79 -25.81 8.09
C GLU A 386 12.14 -25.22 9.47
N ASP A 387 12.02 -23.91 9.63
CA ASP A 387 12.09 -23.24 10.92
C ASP A 387 10.71 -22.68 11.26
N GLU A 388 10.33 -22.90 12.52
CA GLU A 388 9.02 -22.70 13.13
C GLU A 388 8.35 -21.39 12.69
N ASP A 389 7.02 -21.42 12.48
CA ASP A 389 6.17 -20.27 12.15
C ASP A 389 6.70 -18.98 12.82
N GLU A 390 7.46 -18.15 12.07
CA GLU A 390 7.87 -16.82 12.53
C GLU A 390 6.61 -15.95 12.56
N GLU A 391 5.78 -16.13 13.59
CA GLU A 391 4.64 -15.27 13.86
C GLU A 391 5.19 -13.85 14.03
N ASP A 392 4.69 -12.90 13.22
CA ASP A 392 5.02 -11.48 13.34
C ASP A 392 4.98 -11.06 14.82
N PRO A 393 6.01 -10.35 15.32
CA PRO A 393 6.07 -9.99 16.73
C PRO A 393 4.80 -9.24 17.14
N PRO A 394 4.24 -9.50 18.34
CA PRO A 394 2.97 -8.95 18.75
C PRO A 394 3.04 -7.41 18.79
N LYS A 395 2.08 -6.76 18.12
CA LYS A 395 2.05 -5.30 17.95
C LYS A 395 1.00 -4.66 18.84
N VAL A 396 1.34 -3.56 19.50
CA VAL A 396 0.37 -2.74 20.24
C VAL A 396 -0.49 -1.92 19.26
N HIS A 397 0.17 -1.33 18.27
CA HIS A 397 -0.42 -0.47 17.26
C HIS A 397 0.50 -0.38 16.03
N ASP A 398 -0.06 0.01 14.89
CA ASP A 398 0.65 0.31 13.64
C ASP A 398 -0.01 1.52 12.97
N LEU A 399 0.76 2.30 12.21
CA LEU A 399 0.31 3.50 11.52
C LEU A 399 1.02 3.63 10.18
N ARG A 400 0.26 3.57 9.09
CA ARG A 400 0.79 3.63 7.72
C ARG A 400 0.07 4.65 6.85
N LEU A 401 0.79 5.30 5.95
CA LEU A 401 0.27 6.05 4.82
C LEU A 401 -0.14 5.08 3.71
N ILE A 402 -1.35 5.25 3.18
CA ILE A 402 -1.91 4.42 2.11
C ILE A 402 -2.58 5.28 1.03
N ASP A 403 -3.04 4.63 -0.05
CA ASP A 403 -3.75 5.22 -1.19
C ASP A 403 -2.91 6.20 -2.04
N PHE A 404 -1.92 5.67 -2.75
CA PHE A 404 -0.95 6.47 -3.53
C PHE A 404 -1.29 6.62 -5.03
N ALA A 405 -2.51 6.28 -5.45
CA ALA A 405 -2.93 6.40 -6.86
C ALA A 405 -2.87 7.82 -7.44
N HIS A 406 -2.83 8.84 -6.58
CA HIS A 406 -2.63 10.24 -6.95
C HIS A 406 -1.48 10.86 -6.13
N ALA A 407 -0.37 10.13 -6.05
CA ALA A 407 0.87 10.56 -5.40
C ALA A 407 2.03 10.68 -6.39
N SER A 408 2.93 11.64 -6.15
CA SER A 408 4.15 11.82 -6.94
C SER A 408 5.23 12.51 -6.13
N TRP A 409 6.50 12.14 -6.35
CA TRP A 409 7.64 12.90 -5.84
C TRP A 409 7.77 14.24 -6.59
N THR A 410 8.00 15.32 -5.85
CA THR A 410 8.08 16.69 -6.36
C THR A 410 9.32 17.45 -5.85
N PRO A 411 10.55 17.01 -6.18
CA PRO A 411 11.77 17.69 -5.76
C PRO A 411 11.78 19.18 -6.15
N GLY A 412 12.21 20.04 -5.23
CA GLY A 412 12.30 21.48 -5.36
C GLY A 412 10.98 22.25 -5.17
N GLN A 413 9.87 21.57 -4.83
CA GLN A 413 8.57 22.21 -4.64
C GLN A 413 8.22 22.48 -3.17
N GLY A 414 9.08 22.11 -2.23
CA GLY A 414 8.81 22.16 -0.79
C GLY A 414 7.85 21.07 -0.31
N PRO A 415 7.57 21.03 1.00
CA PRO A 415 6.78 19.97 1.62
C PRO A 415 5.29 20.01 1.24
N ASP A 416 4.59 18.88 1.41
CA ASP A 416 3.16 18.78 1.13
C ASP A 416 2.31 19.43 2.24
N GLU A 417 2.17 20.75 2.19
CA GLU A 417 1.35 21.49 3.17
C GLU A 417 -0.14 21.09 3.16
N ASN A 418 -0.64 20.53 2.05
CA ASN A 418 -2.01 20.03 1.98
C ASN A 418 -2.21 18.83 2.92
N VAL A 419 -1.27 17.88 2.89
CA VAL A 419 -1.28 16.71 3.78
C VAL A 419 -0.87 17.08 5.21
N LEU A 420 0.19 17.89 5.37
CA LEU A 420 0.70 18.29 6.69
C LEU A 420 -0.33 19.04 7.54
N THR A 421 -1.21 19.83 6.92
CA THR A 421 -2.33 20.47 7.64
C THR A 421 -3.23 19.43 8.32
N GLY A 422 -3.51 18.32 7.64
CA GLY A 422 -4.28 17.21 8.18
C GLY A 422 -3.57 16.50 9.33
N ILE A 423 -2.28 16.19 9.15
CA ILE A 423 -1.46 15.51 10.16
C ILE A 423 -1.32 16.36 11.42
N ARG A 424 -0.99 17.65 11.30
CA ARG A 424 -0.89 18.55 12.45
C ARG A 424 -2.21 18.65 13.22
N SER A 425 -3.35 18.65 12.51
CA SER A 425 -4.67 18.62 13.14
C SER A 425 -4.96 17.29 13.85
N LEU A 426 -4.56 16.15 13.26
CA LEU A 426 -4.67 14.84 13.89
C LEU A 426 -3.84 14.73 15.16
N VAL A 427 -2.57 15.18 15.13
CA VAL A 427 -1.68 15.23 16.31
C VAL A 427 -2.37 15.98 17.45
N LYS A 428 -2.96 17.15 17.15
CA LYS A 428 -3.68 17.95 18.15
C LYS A 428 -4.87 17.19 18.75
N VAL A 429 -5.68 16.50 17.94
CA VAL A 429 -6.83 15.73 18.44
C VAL A 429 -6.36 14.60 19.36
N PHE A 430 -5.33 13.85 18.98
CA PHE A 430 -4.81 12.77 19.80
C PHE A 430 -4.10 13.26 21.08
N ASP A 431 -3.44 14.42 21.04
CA ASP A 431 -2.91 15.06 22.25
C ASP A 431 -4.01 15.43 23.25
N GLU A 432 -5.12 15.99 22.78
CA GLU A 432 -6.26 16.31 23.63
C GLU A 432 -6.87 15.04 24.26
N LEU A 433 -6.94 13.94 23.49
CA LEU A 433 -7.43 12.64 23.97
C LEU A 433 -6.46 11.93 24.93
N ALA A 434 -5.16 12.25 24.87
CA ALA A 434 -4.17 11.68 25.78
C ALA A 434 -4.22 12.31 27.19
N VAL A 435 -4.77 13.53 27.32
CA VAL A 435 -4.80 14.29 28.57
C VAL A 435 -6.13 14.16 29.30
N GLU A 436 -7.25 14.22 28.58
CA GLU A 436 -8.61 14.03 29.13
C GLU A 436 -8.84 12.61 29.63
#